data_AF-A0A821VJJ3-F1
#
_entry.id   AF-A0A821VJJ3-F1
#
_cell.length_a   1.000
_cell.length_b   1.000
_cell.length_c   1.000
_cell.angle_alpha   90.00
_cell.angle_beta   90.00
_cell.angle_gamma   90.00
#
_symmetry.space_group_name_H-M   'P 1'
#
loop_
_entity.id
_entity.type
_entity.pdbx_description
1 polymer ?
#
loop_
_entity_poly.entity_id
_entity_poly.type
_entity_poly.pdbx_seq_one_letter_code
_entity_poly.pdbx_strand_id
1 'polypeptide(L)'
;MPPMERSCTPTLHAHLNQTESFTLLQGQLAYQLGDKVYSCDIHTCPRPLIVPPLVLHTFWMGDNKEDLIVRVRLEPFRMYSGIRQGFFENLAGIVRDQHTSIFQLFVLLENAQTYPASLPLPLAKIIVKTGTLIGQLLGYKIEYKEYTTIADEFN
;
A
#
# COMPACT_ATOMS: atom_id res chain seq x y z
N MET A 1 -9.69 19.25 -0.84
CA MET A 1 -9.20 18.23 0.12
C MET A 1 -7.71 18.02 -0.14
N PRO A 2 -6.84 18.22 0.87
CA PRO A 2 -5.42 17.89 0.80
C PRO A 2 -5.22 16.47 0.24
N PRO A 3 -4.15 16.20 -0.51
CA PRO A 3 -3.91 14.87 -1.10
C PRO A 3 -4.05 13.72 -0.10
N MET A 4 -3.48 13.87 1.10
CA MET A 4 -3.50 12.84 2.14
C MET A 4 -4.86 12.61 2.81
N GLU A 5 -5.85 13.47 2.57
CA GLU A 5 -7.20 13.31 3.10
C GLU A 5 -8.15 12.61 2.12
N ARG A 6 -7.69 12.35 0.88
CA ARG A 6 -8.52 11.72 -0.16
C ARG A 6 -8.63 10.22 0.08
N SER A 7 -9.84 9.69 -0.02
CA SER A 7 -10.08 8.25 -0.07
C SER A 7 -9.19 7.58 -1.13
N CYS A 8 -8.64 6.41 -0.80
CA CYS A 8 -7.74 5.63 -1.66
C CYS A 8 -6.35 6.23 -1.91
N THR A 9 -5.97 7.34 -1.25
CA THR A 9 -4.56 7.80 -1.25
C THR A 9 -3.79 7.05 -0.17
N PRO A 10 -2.75 6.25 -0.52
CA PRO A 10 -1.92 5.63 0.50
C PRO A 10 -1.22 6.71 1.34
N THR A 11 -1.05 6.47 2.63
CA THR A 11 -0.15 7.31 3.45
C THR A 11 1.26 7.27 2.85
N LEU A 12 2.07 8.31 3.04
CA LEU A 12 3.49 8.27 2.65
C LEU A 12 4.19 7.06 3.30
N HIS A 13 4.75 6.18 2.49
CA HIS A 13 5.30 4.89 2.94
C HIS A 13 6.48 4.43 2.09
N ALA A 14 7.14 3.35 2.53
CA ALA A 14 8.12 2.63 1.73
C ALA A 14 7.96 1.12 1.89
N HIS A 15 8.25 0.39 0.81
CA HIS A 15 8.33 -1.07 0.79
C HIS A 15 9.77 -1.51 1.06
N LEU A 16 9.97 -2.52 1.90
CA LEU A 16 11.34 -2.97 2.19
C LEU A 16 12.01 -3.68 1.02
N ASN A 17 11.24 -4.50 0.30
CA ASN A 17 11.79 -5.51 -0.60
C ASN A 17 11.11 -5.54 -1.97
N GLN A 18 10.08 -4.72 -2.19
CA GLN A 18 9.32 -4.70 -3.43
C GLN A 18 9.57 -3.40 -4.19
N THR A 19 9.85 -3.53 -5.47
CA THR A 19 9.75 -2.48 -6.47
C THR A 19 8.28 -2.35 -6.85
N GLU A 20 7.75 -1.14 -6.79
CA GLU A 20 6.40 -0.83 -7.27
C GLU A 20 6.50 -0.08 -8.60
N SER A 21 5.74 -0.54 -9.60
CA SER A 21 5.71 0.03 -10.93
C SER A 21 4.30 0.49 -11.27
N PHE A 22 4.19 1.73 -11.74
CA PHE A 22 2.93 2.36 -12.11
C PHE A 22 2.87 2.55 -13.61
N THR A 23 1.80 2.06 -14.23
CA THR A 23 1.44 2.35 -15.62
C THR A 23 0.12 3.09 -15.64
N LEU A 24 0.18 4.39 -15.96
CA LEU A 24 -1.01 5.22 -16.11
C LEU A 24 -1.83 4.80 -17.33
N LEU A 25 -3.12 4.53 -17.12
CA LEU A 25 -4.05 4.11 -18.16
C LEU A 25 -5.08 5.20 -18.49
N GLN A 26 -5.46 6.03 -17.51
CA GLN A 26 -6.41 7.14 -17.68
C GLN A 26 -6.21 8.19 -16.59
N GLY A 27 -6.52 9.45 -16.90
CA GLY A 27 -6.50 10.56 -15.95
C GLY A 27 -5.12 11.17 -15.75
N GLN A 28 -4.95 11.87 -14.64
CA GLN A 28 -3.68 12.45 -14.22
C GLN A 28 -3.20 11.79 -12.94
N LEU A 29 -1.96 11.29 -12.94
CA LEU A 29 -1.30 10.75 -11.76
C LEU A 29 -0.50 11.87 -11.09
N ALA A 30 -0.82 12.19 -9.84
CA ALA A 30 0.04 13.00 -8.99
C ALA A 30 0.71 12.09 -7.96
N TYR A 31 1.99 12.30 -7.69
CA TYR A 31 2.75 11.40 -6.83
C TYR A 31 3.91 12.11 -6.15
N GLN A 32 4.34 11.57 -5.02
CA GLN A 32 5.49 12.03 -4.26
C GLN A 32 6.54 10.94 -4.25
N LEU A 33 7.80 11.30 -4.51
CA LEU A 33 8.99 10.46 -4.32
C LEU A 33 10.00 11.21 -3.44
N GLY A 34 10.25 10.70 -2.24
CA GLY A 34 10.98 11.43 -1.21
C GLY A 34 10.30 12.76 -0.89
N ASP A 35 11.04 13.86 -1.00
CA ASP A 35 10.53 15.21 -0.73
C ASP A 35 9.96 15.92 -1.97
N LYS A 36 9.97 15.26 -3.13
CA LYS A 36 9.57 15.86 -4.41
C LYS A 36 8.20 15.39 -4.83
N VAL A 37 7.37 16.33 -5.27
CA VAL A 37 6.05 16.09 -5.83
C VAL A 37 6.09 16.25 -7.34
N TYR A 38 5.42 15.35 -8.04
CA TYR A 38 5.33 15.29 -9.49
C TYR A 38 3.88 15.08 -9.91
N SER A 39 3.59 15.41 -11.16
CA SER A 39 2.34 15.07 -11.82
C SER A 39 2.60 14.74 -13.27
N CYS A 40 1.88 13.77 -13.81
CA CYS A 40 1.94 13.43 -15.22
C CYS A 40 0.60 12.89 -15.70
N ASP A 41 0.36 13.03 -17.00
CA ASP A 41 -0.77 12.45 -17.71
C ASP A 41 -0.32 11.27 -18.58
N ILE A 42 -1.24 10.69 -19.34
CA ILE A 42 -0.92 9.55 -20.20
C ILE A 42 0.21 9.84 -21.19
N HIS A 43 0.39 11.09 -21.63
CA HIS A 43 1.41 11.48 -22.62
C HIS A 43 2.77 11.74 -21.99
N THR A 44 2.80 12.19 -20.74
CA THR A 44 4.01 12.67 -20.06
C THR A 44 4.53 11.71 -19.01
N CYS A 45 3.73 10.74 -18.55
CA CYS A 45 4.17 9.79 -17.53
C CYS A 45 5.26 8.83 -18.04
N PRO A 46 6.26 8.51 -17.21
CA PRO A 46 7.14 7.36 -17.45
C PRO A 46 6.32 6.06 -17.59
N ARG A 47 6.77 5.17 -18.47
CA ARG A 47 6.08 3.90 -18.77
C ARG A 47 7.05 2.70 -18.65
N PRO A 48 7.13 2.03 -17.48
CA PRO A 48 6.46 2.37 -16.22
C PRO A 48 7.20 3.48 -15.43
N LEU A 49 6.47 4.16 -14.54
CA LEU A 49 7.07 4.88 -13.42
C LEU A 49 7.50 3.85 -12.38
N ILE A 50 8.78 3.85 -12.02
CA ILE A 50 9.37 2.83 -11.15
C ILE A 50 9.70 3.45 -9.78
N VAL A 51 9.24 2.80 -8.72
CA VAL A 51 9.57 3.10 -7.34
C VAL A 51 10.38 1.95 -6.76
N PRO A 52 11.71 2.12 -6.58
CA PRO A 52 12.56 1.10 -5.97
C PRO A 52 12.22 0.84 -4.50
N PRO A 53 12.69 -0.30 -3.93
CA PRO A 53 12.60 -0.55 -2.50
C PRO A 53 13.24 0.57 -1.68
N LEU A 54 12.72 0.80 -0.48
CA LEU A 54 13.17 1.80 0.50
C LEU A 54 12.99 3.26 0.05
N VAL A 55 12.39 3.51 -1.10
CA VAL A 55 12.03 4.87 -1.54
C VAL A 55 10.68 5.25 -0.94
N LEU A 56 10.65 6.36 -0.21
CA LEU A 56 9.42 6.92 0.32
C LEU A 56 8.55 7.45 -0.81
N HIS A 57 7.28 7.05 -0.84
CA HIS A 57 6.36 7.46 -1.89
C HIS A 57 4.89 7.42 -1.47
N THR A 58 4.07 8.13 -2.23
CA THR A 58 2.61 8.06 -2.24
C THR A 58 2.12 8.57 -3.61
N PHE A 59 0.86 8.31 -3.94
CA PHE A 59 0.22 8.77 -5.16
C PHE A 59 -1.26 9.06 -4.94
N TRP A 60 -1.81 9.96 -5.76
CA TRP A 60 -3.20 10.37 -5.72
C TRP A 60 -3.66 10.81 -7.12
N MET A 61 -4.98 10.93 -7.28
CA MET A 61 -5.58 11.51 -8.48
C MET A 61 -5.17 12.98 -8.65
N GLY A 62 -4.76 13.38 -9.85
CA GLY A 62 -4.49 14.77 -10.19
C GLY A 62 -5.74 15.66 -10.19
N ASP A 63 -5.62 16.88 -10.69
CA ASP A 63 -6.73 17.86 -10.68
C ASP A 63 -7.42 18.02 -12.05
N ASN A 64 -7.27 17.02 -12.93
CA ASN A 64 -7.81 17.07 -14.30
C ASN A 64 -9.30 16.69 -14.41
N LYS A 65 -9.99 16.48 -13.28
CA LYS A 65 -11.43 16.10 -13.19
C LYS A 65 -11.80 14.79 -13.88
N GLU A 66 -10.83 13.97 -14.26
CA GLU A 66 -11.04 12.63 -14.79
C GLU A 66 -10.72 11.58 -13.73
N ASP A 67 -11.38 10.42 -13.80
CA ASP A 67 -11.01 9.27 -12.98
C ASP A 67 -9.58 8.83 -13.28
N LEU A 68 -8.78 8.64 -12.23
CA LEU A 68 -7.45 8.06 -12.32
C LEU A 68 -7.54 6.53 -12.41
N ILE A 69 -7.08 5.96 -13.52
CA ILE A 69 -6.90 4.52 -13.66
C ILE A 69 -5.40 4.25 -13.81
N VAL A 70 -4.83 3.56 -12.84
CA VAL A 70 -3.41 3.17 -12.84
C VAL A 70 -3.30 1.66 -12.64
N ARG A 71 -2.45 1.02 -13.44
CA ARG A 71 -2.03 -0.35 -13.20
C ARG A 71 -0.80 -0.33 -12.31
N VAL A 72 -0.90 -0.96 -11.16
CA VAL A 72 0.19 -1.12 -10.20
C VAL A 72 0.74 -2.54 -10.28
N ARG A 73 2.06 -2.69 -10.37
CA ARG A 73 2.75 -3.98 -10.33
C ARG A 73 3.82 -3.95 -9.24
N LEU A 74 3.82 -4.97 -8.38
CA LEU A 74 4.80 -5.14 -7.30
C LEU A 74 5.68 -6.35 -7.58
N GLU A 75 7.00 -6.17 -7.54
CA GLU A 75 8.00 -7.23 -7.78
C GLU A 75 9.12 -7.20 -6.74
N PRO A 76 9.66 -8.35 -6.31
CA PRO A 76 9.26 -9.70 -6.68
C PRO A 76 7.93 -10.08 -6.02
N PHE A 77 7.20 -10.98 -6.67
CA PHE A 77 6.12 -11.69 -6.01
C PHE A 77 6.72 -12.60 -4.93
N ARG A 78 6.14 -12.58 -3.73
CA ARG A 78 6.56 -13.39 -2.59
C ARG A 78 5.35 -14.15 -2.07
N MET A 79 5.49 -15.46 -1.91
CA MET A 79 4.36 -16.33 -1.57
C MET A 79 3.76 -16.06 -0.18
N TYR A 80 4.55 -15.57 0.78
CA TYR A 80 4.14 -15.44 2.19
C TYR A 80 4.40 -14.07 2.81
N SER A 81 4.83 -13.07 2.03
CA SER A 81 5.13 -11.72 2.54
C SER A 81 5.07 -10.70 1.41
N GLY A 82 5.10 -9.41 1.74
CA GLY A 82 4.96 -8.33 0.76
C GLY A 82 3.50 -8.00 0.47
N ILE A 83 3.29 -6.86 -0.17
CA ILE A 83 1.97 -6.45 -0.67
C ILE A 83 1.55 -7.41 -1.78
N ARG A 84 0.32 -7.90 -1.64
CA ARG A 84 -0.39 -8.83 -2.53
C ARG A 84 -1.85 -8.43 -2.61
N GLN A 85 -2.61 -9.05 -3.52
CA GLN A 85 -4.06 -8.84 -3.62
C GLN A 85 -4.77 -9.01 -2.27
N GLY A 86 -4.47 -10.08 -1.54
CA GLY A 86 -5.06 -10.34 -0.21
C GLY A 86 -4.82 -9.20 0.79
N PHE A 87 -3.70 -8.47 0.72
CA PHE A 87 -3.49 -7.30 1.58
C PHE A 87 -4.54 -6.20 1.33
N PHE A 88 -4.76 -5.85 0.06
CA PHE A 88 -5.73 -4.82 -0.31
C PHE A 88 -7.16 -5.25 -0.01
N GLU A 89 -7.48 -6.51 -0.29
CA GLU A 89 -8.80 -7.10 -0.01
C GLU A 89 -9.12 -7.07 1.49
N ASN A 90 -8.17 -7.51 2.33
CA ASN A 90 -8.34 -7.49 3.78
C ASN A 90 -8.40 -6.07 4.33
N LEU A 91 -7.52 -5.18 3.87
CA LEU A 91 -7.55 -3.78 4.29
C LEU A 91 -8.89 -3.13 3.94
N ALA A 92 -9.37 -3.32 2.71
CA ALA A 92 -10.65 -2.80 2.26
C ALA A 92 -11.83 -3.39 3.05
N GLY A 93 -11.84 -4.71 3.29
CA GLY A 93 -12.86 -5.38 4.08
C GLY A 93 -12.94 -4.89 5.53
N ILE A 94 -11.78 -4.78 6.19
CA ILE A 94 -11.68 -4.28 7.58
C ILE A 94 -12.15 -2.82 7.68
N VAL A 95 -11.77 -1.98 6.72
CA VAL A 95 -12.21 -0.57 6.69
C VAL A 95 -13.71 -0.47 6.42
N ARG A 96 -14.23 -1.24 5.46
CA ARG A 96 -15.66 -1.30 5.14
C ARG A 96 -16.51 -1.70 6.35
N ASP A 97 -16.07 -2.72 7.09
CA ASP A 97 -16.80 -3.25 8.24
C ASP A 97 -16.51 -2.46 9.54
N GLN A 98 -15.77 -1.35 9.46
CA GLN A 98 -15.41 -0.48 10.58
C GLN A 98 -14.70 -1.19 11.75
N HIS A 99 -14.00 -2.29 11.46
CA HIS A 99 -13.21 -3.05 12.43
C HIS A 99 -11.77 -2.53 12.54
N THR A 100 -11.57 -1.23 12.34
CA THR A 100 -10.24 -0.62 12.32
C THR A 100 -9.61 -0.65 13.71
N SER A 101 -8.55 -1.43 13.87
CA SER A 101 -7.72 -1.52 15.07
C SER A 101 -6.27 -1.26 14.70
N ILE A 102 -5.55 -0.50 15.52
CA ILE A 102 -4.12 -0.22 15.28
C ILE A 102 -3.28 -1.50 15.29
N PHE A 103 -3.65 -2.49 16.11
CA PHE A 103 -2.96 -3.78 16.16
C PHE A 103 -3.22 -4.62 14.91
N GLN A 104 -4.44 -4.61 14.39
CA GLN A 104 -4.75 -5.23 13.09
C GLN A 104 -3.95 -4.56 11.96
N LEU A 105 -3.85 -3.21 11.98
CA LEU A 105 -3.05 -2.49 11.01
C LEU A 105 -1.57 -2.90 11.08
N PHE A 106 -0.99 -3.03 12.28
CA PHE A 106 0.39 -3.51 12.42
C PHE A 106 0.59 -4.91 11.82
N VAL A 107 -0.33 -5.84 12.09
CA VAL A 107 -0.29 -7.20 11.52
C VAL A 107 -0.29 -7.17 9.98
N LEU A 108 -1.11 -6.30 9.38
CA LEU A 108 -1.13 -6.13 7.92
C LEU A 108 0.15 -5.49 7.38
N LEU A 109 0.65 -4.42 8.02
CA LEU A 109 1.84 -3.68 7.60
C LEU A 109 3.11 -4.54 7.68
N GLU A 110 3.30 -5.31 8.75
CA GLU A 110 4.46 -6.19 8.91
C GLU A 110 4.47 -7.29 7.83
N ASN A 111 3.31 -7.91 7.56
CA ASN A 111 3.18 -8.90 6.50
C ASN A 111 3.43 -8.29 5.12
N ALA A 112 2.88 -7.10 4.86
CA ALA A 112 3.09 -6.34 3.63
C ALA A 112 4.52 -5.80 3.47
N GLN A 113 5.34 -5.83 4.54
CA GLN A 113 6.68 -5.22 4.58
C GLN A 113 6.68 -3.76 4.12
N THR A 114 5.62 -3.04 4.50
CA THR A 114 5.40 -1.64 4.14
C THR A 114 5.28 -0.81 5.42
N TYR A 115 5.98 0.33 5.46
CA TYR A 115 6.13 1.11 6.69
C TYR A 115 5.84 2.59 6.45
N PRO A 116 5.10 3.25 7.35
CA PRO A 116 4.79 4.67 7.22
C PRO A 116 6.04 5.53 7.40
N ALA A 117 6.06 6.67 6.72
CA ALA A 117 7.17 7.64 6.75
C ALA A 117 7.20 8.52 8.01
N SER A 118 6.21 8.42 8.89
CA SER A 118 6.10 9.27 10.09
C SER A 118 7.22 9.03 11.11
N LEU A 119 7.97 7.93 10.98
CA LEU A 119 9.09 7.57 11.85
C LEU A 119 10.29 7.11 11.01
N PRO A 120 11.52 7.26 11.53
CA PRO A 120 12.69 6.64 10.92
C PRO A 120 12.47 5.12 10.76
N LEU A 121 12.79 4.59 9.58
CA LEU A 121 12.46 3.20 9.20
C LEU A 121 12.84 2.13 10.24
N PRO A 122 14.03 2.16 10.88
CA PRO A 122 14.36 1.18 11.92
C PRO A 122 13.40 1.21 13.11
N LEU A 123 12.99 2.41 13.52
CA LEU A 123 12.04 2.59 14.61
C LEU A 123 10.63 2.15 14.21
N ALA A 124 10.18 2.51 13.00
CA ALA A 124 8.91 2.06 12.45
C ALA A 124 8.84 0.52 12.43
N LYS A 125 9.93 -0.15 12.00
CA LYS A 125 10.03 -1.62 12.00
C LYS A 125 9.89 -2.22 13.39
N ILE A 126 10.56 -1.66 14.40
CA ILE A 126 10.48 -2.16 15.78
C ILE A 126 9.04 -2.03 16.29
N ILE A 127 8.42 -0.86 16.12
CA ILE A 127 7.06 -0.59 16.61
C ILE A 127 6.05 -1.51 15.91
N VAL A 128 6.11 -1.60 14.59
CA VAL A 128 5.19 -2.44 13.79
C VAL A 128 5.38 -3.92 14.14
N LYS A 129 6.61 -4.39 14.31
CA LYS A 129 6.89 -5.78 14.69
C LYS A 129 6.38 -6.10 16.10
N THR A 130 6.65 -5.24 17.08
CA THR A 130 6.13 -5.42 18.45
C THR A 130 4.60 -5.37 18.46
N GLY A 131 4.01 -4.40 17.75
CA GLY A 131 2.57 -4.27 17.60
C GLY A 131 1.93 -5.49 16.91
N THR A 132 2.60 -6.08 15.93
CA THR A 132 2.17 -7.33 15.27
C THR A 132 2.13 -8.50 16.23
N LEU A 133 3.16 -8.67 17.07
CA LEU A 133 3.18 -9.74 18.08
C LEU A 133 2.01 -9.59 19.05
N ILE A 134 1.76 -8.38 19.54
CA ILE A 134 0.61 -8.09 20.41
C ILE A 134 -0.70 -8.36 19.65
N GLY A 135 -0.79 -7.93 18.40
CA GLY A 135 -2.00 -8.11 17.59
C GLY A 135 -2.32 -9.60 17.38
N GLN A 136 -1.33 -10.41 17.06
CA GLN A 136 -1.50 -11.86 16.89
C GLN A 136 -1.93 -12.53 18.20
N LEU A 137 -1.40 -12.09 19.35
CA LEU A 137 -1.86 -12.55 20.67
C LEU A 137 -3.33 -12.17 20.95
N LEU A 138 -3.80 -11.03 20.42
CA LEU A 138 -5.19 -10.61 20.48
C LEU A 138 -6.09 -11.29 19.42
N GLY A 139 -5.53 -12.18 18.59
CA GLY A 139 -6.27 -12.93 17.58
C GLY A 139 -6.39 -12.25 16.20
N TYR A 140 -5.70 -11.12 16.00
CA TYR A 140 -5.64 -10.46 14.70
C TYR A 140 -4.82 -11.29 13.69
N LYS A 141 -5.29 -11.32 12.44
CA LYS A 141 -4.74 -12.17 11.38
C LYS A 141 -4.19 -11.35 10.23
N ILE A 142 -3.20 -11.91 9.53
CA ILE A 142 -2.67 -11.34 8.28
C ILE A 142 -3.69 -11.39 7.15
N GLU A 143 -4.65 -12.31 7.23
CA GLU A 143 -5.63 -12.61 6.20
C GLU A 143 -6.88 -13.26 6.83
N TYR A 144 -8.04 -12.81 6.36
CA TYR A 144 -9.38 -13.26 6.73
C TYR A 144 -10.06 -13.78 5.47
N LYS A 145 -10.59 -15.00 5.54
CA LYS A 145 -11.21 -15.67 4.38
C LYS A 145 -12.46 -14.92 3.90
N GLU A 146 -13.12 -14.22 4.81
CA GLU A 146 -14.32 -13.43 4.57
C GLU A 146 -14.07 -12.23 3.65
N TYR A 147 -12.81 -11.79 3.54
CA TYR A 147 -12.40 -10.67 2.68
C TYR A 147 -11.62 -11.10 1.45
N THR A 148 -11.08 -12.31 1.46
CA THR A 148 -10.12 -12.76 0.45
C THR A 148 -10.85 -13.50 -0.66
N THR A 149 -10.68 -13.06 -1.91
CA THR A 149 -11.32 -13.73 -3.06
C THR A 149 -10.52 -14.94 -3.57
N ILE A 150 -9.34 -15.19 -3.01
CA ILE A 150 -8.55 -16.39 -3.26
C ILE A 150 -9.19 -17.57 -2.51
N ALA A 151 -10.29 -18.05 -3.08
CA ALA A 151 -10.80 -19.39 -2.86
C ALA A 151 -9.92 -20.38 -3.66
N ASP A 152 -9.34 -21.38 -2.98
CA ASP A 152 -9.20 -22.75 -3.50
C ASP A 152 -8.57 -23.01 -4.89
N GLU A 153 -7.69 -22.16 -5.45
CA GLU A 153 -7.05 -22.44 -6.76
C GLU A 153 -5.69 -23.19 -6.67
N PHE A 154 -5.30 -23.72 -5.51
CA PHE A 154 -4.05 -24.49 -5.36
C PHE A 154 -4.18 -25.80 -4.55
N ASN A 155 -5.37 -26.40 -4.49
CA ASN A 155 -5.53 -27.81 -4.09
C ASN A 155 -5.72 -28.70 -5.32
#